data_AF-T1AQE4-F1
#
_entry.id   AF-T1AQE4-F1
#
_cell.length_a   1.000
_cell.length_b   1.000
_cell.length_c   1.000
_cell.angle_alpha   90.00
_cell.angle_beta   90.00
_cell.angle_gamma   90.00
#
_symmetry.space_group_name_H-M   'P 1'
#
loop_
_entity.id
_entity.type
_entity.pdbx_description
1 polymer ?
#
loop_
_entity_poly.entity_id
_entity_poly.type
_entity_poly.pdbx_seq_one_letter_code
_entity_poly.pdbx_strand_id
1 'polypeptide(L)' 'MVETINKLIRVQRHLLQELGREPTADEIGEEMDVSVERVREILKVAQEPVSLETPIGEEED' A
#
# COMPACT_ATOMS: atom_id res chain seq x y z
N MET A 1 13.08 -6.92 2.30
CA MET A 1 11.90 -6.17 2.80
C MET A 1 11.52 -5.01 1.90
N VAL A 2 12.48 -4.16 1.48
CA VAL A 2 12.24 -3.07 0.51
C VAL A 2 11.63 -3.57 -0.82
N GLU A 3 12.09 -4.71 -1.33
CA GLU A 3 11.53 -5.34 -2.54
C GLU A 3 10.06 -5.77 -2.36
N THR A 4 9.70 -6.25 -1.17
CA THR A 4 8.33 -6.66 -0.84
C THR A 4 7.38 -5.46 -0.78
N ILE A 5 7.82 -4.35 -0.18
CA ILE A 5 7.07 -3.09 -0.14
C ILE A 5 6.88 -2.55 -1.56
N ASN A 6 7.94 -2.51 -2.37
CA ASN A 6 7.86 -2.08 -3.76
C ASN A 6 6.93 -2.97 -4.60
N LYS A 7 6.95 -4.29 -4.38
CA LYS A 7 6.00 -5.22 -5.03
C LYS A 7 4.57 -4.90 -4.61
N LEU A 8 4.32 -4.69 -3.32
CA LEU A 8 2.98 -4.34 -2.80
C LEU A 8 2.45 -3.06 -3.45
N ILE A 9 3.27 -2.00 -3.52
CA ILE A 9 2.85 -0.72 -4.14
C ILE A 9 2.50 -0.91 -5.62
N ARG A 10 3.24 -1.75 -6.35
CA ARG A 10 2.94 -2.06 -7.76
C ARG A 10 1.63 -2.79 -7.91
N VAL A 11 1.40 -3.83 -7.10
CA VAL A 11 0.15 -4.61 -7.11
C VAL A 11 -1.04 -3.74 -6.73
N GLN A 12 -0.92 -2.93 -5.68
CA GLN A 12 -1.97 -2.01 -5.25
C GLN A 12 -2.35 -1.02 -6.37
N ARG A 13 -1.36 -0.43 -7.06
CA ARG A 13 -1.63 0.47 -8.21
C ARG A 13 -2.29 -0.25 -9.38
N HIS A 14 -1.86 -1.47 -9.66
CA HIS A 14 -2.45 -2.28 -10.72
C HIS A 14 -3.94 -2.55 -10.43
N LEU A 15 -4.24 -3.08 -9.23
CA LEU A 15 -5.61 -3.36 -8.82
C LEU A 15 -6.47 -2.10 -8.72
N LEU A 16 -5.91 -0.96 -8.30
CA LEU A 16 -6.63 0.32 -8.30
C LEU A 16 -7.09 0.71 -9.71
N GLN A 17 -6.23 0.52 -10.72
CA GLN A 17 -6.58 0.81 -12.11
C GLN A 17 -7.62 -0.16 -12.66
N GLU A 18 -7.52 -1.45 -12.32
CA GLU A 18 -8.44 -2.47 -12.80
C GLU A 18 -9.82 -2.40 -12.13
N LEU A 19 -9.85 -2.20 -10.81
CA LEU A 19 -11.07 -2.18 -10.01
C LEU A 19 -11.74 -0.80 -10.00
N GLY A 20 -11.01 0.27 -10.32
CA GLY A 20 -11.49 1.65 -10.21
C GLY A 20 -11.75 2.09 -8.76
N ARG A 21 -11.24 1.34 -7.78
CA ARG A 21 -11.36 1.60 -6.33
C ARG A 21 -10.12 1.10 -5.61
N GLU A 22 -9.91 1.54 -4.38
CA GLU A 22 -8.81 1.00 -3.56
C GLU A 22 -9.00 -0.51 -3.34
N PRO A 23 -7.94 -1.31 -3.58
CA PRO A 23 -7.98 -2.74 -3.34
C PRO A 23 -7.89 -3.05 -1.85
N THR A 24 -8.56 -4.11 -1.44
CA THR A 24 -8.52 -4.63 -0.07
C THR A 24 -7.23 -5.40 0.19
N ALA A 25 -6.88 -5.58 1.48
CA ALA A 25 -5.70 -6.36 1.85
C ALA A 25 -5.81 -7.84 1.42
N ASP A 26 -7.03 -8.38 1.36
CA ASP A 26 -7.32 -9.72 0.86
C ASP A 26 -6.98 -9.82 -0.64
N GLU A 27 -7.51 -8.92 -1.48
CA GLU A 27 -7.23 -8.87 -2.93
C GLU A 27 -5.73 -8.70 -3.24
N ILE A 28 -5.04 -7.85 -2.49
CA ILE A 28 -3.58 -7.68 -2.61
C ILE A 28 -2.84 -8.95 -2.21
N GLY A 29 -3.30 -9.65 -1.16
CA GLY A 29 -2.69 -10.88 -0.67
C GLY A 29 -2.81 -12.02 -1.68
N GLU A 30 -3.99 -12.17 -2.28
CA GLU A 30 -4.24 -13.14 -3.35
C GLU A 30 -3.29 -12.91 -4.54
N GLU A 31 -3.15 -11.66 -5.01
CA GLU A 31 -2.27 -11.32 -6.14
C GLU A 31 -0.78 -11.42 -5.80
N MET A 32 -0.41 -11.21 -4.54
CA MET A 32 0.98 -11.32 -4.07
C MET A 32 1.39 -12.74 -3.65
N ASP A 33 0.44 -13.68 -3.58
CA ASP A 33 0.57 -15.04 -3.01
C ASP A 33 1.09 -15.02 -1.55
N VAL A 34 0.50 -14.14 -0.73
CA VAL A 34 0.81 -14.00 0.70
C VAL A 34 -0.45 -13.88 1.54
N SER A 35 -0.36 -14.18 2.84
CA SER A 35 -1.51 -14.01 3.74
C SER A 35 -1.89 -12.53 3.92
N VAL A 36 -3.17 -12.30 4.19
CA VAL A 36 -3.74 -10.98 4.44
C VAL A 36 -3.08 -10.30 5.64
N GLU A 37 -2.77 -11.07 6.69
CA GLU A 37 -2.02 -10.59 7.85
C GLU A 37 -0.65 -10.05 7.43
N ARG A 38 0.04 -10.74 6.51
CA ARG A 38 1.33 -10.31 6.00
C ARG A 38 1.22 -9.01 5.21
N VAL A 39 0.19 -8.86 4.37
CA VAL A 39 -0.08 -7.60 3.67
C VAL A 39 -0.29 -6.46 4.66
N ARG A 40 -1.09 -6.67 5.71
CA ARG A 40 -1.35 -5.65 6.75
C ARG A 40 -0.08 -5.26 7.51
N GLU A 41 0.80 -6.21 7.81
CA GLU A 41 2.11 -5.90 8.41
C GLU A 41 2.96 -5.01 7.49
N ILE A 42 3.04 -5.37 6.21
CA ILE A 42 3.83 -4.62 5.23
C ILE A 42 3.26 -3.21 5.06
N LEU A 43 1.92 -3.06 5.00
CA LEU A 43 1.25 -1.77 4.93
C LEU A 43 1.58 -0.88 6.13
N LYS A 44 1.57 -1.43 7.35
CA LYS A 44 1.95 -0.68 8.56
C LYS A 44 3.39 -0.17 8.48
N VAL A 45 4.32 -1.05 8.13
CA VAL A 45 5.76 -0.72 8.00
C VAL A 45 6.00 0.26 6.85
N ALA A 46 5.20 0.20 5.78
CA ALA A 46 5.30 1.12 4.64
C ALA A 46 4.74 2.52 4.95
N GLN A 47 3.81 2.65 5.90
CA GLN A 47 3.25 3.95 6.33
C GLN A 47 4.16 4.68 7.34
N GLU A 48 4.90 3.97 8.20
CA GLU A 48 5.85 4.56 9.15
C GLU A 48 6.86 5.55 8.52
N PRO A 49 7.52 5.26 7.36
CA PRO A 49 8.43 6.22 6.73
C PRO A 49 7.70 7.39 6.07
N VAL A 50 6.51 7.19 5.49
CA VAL A 50 5.76 8.25 4.79
C VAL A 50 5.21 9.28 5.78
N SER A 51 4.91 8.87 7.02
CA SER A 51 4.45 9.76 8.10
C SER A 51 5.51 10.78 8.56
N LEU A 52 6.80 10.55 8.28
CA LEU A 52 7.89 11.49 8.59
C LEU A 52 8.19 12.47 7.45
N GLU A 53 7.68 12.24 6.24
CA GLU A 53 8.03 13.00 5.03
C GLU A 53 6.84 13.66 4.32
N THR A 54 5.67 13.73 4.96
CA THR A 54 4.59 14.56 4.42
C THR A 54 4.71 15.98 4.99
N PRO A 55 5.24 16.98 4.26
CA PRO A 55 4.93 18.35 4.61
C PRO A 55 3.41 18.46 4.44
N ILE A 56 2.69 18.66 5.55
CA ILE A 56 1.30 19.10 5.50
C ILE A 56 1.36 20.40 4.69
N GLY A 57 0.87 20.35 3.45
CA GLY A 57 0.60 21.54 2.69
C GLY A 57 -0.45 22.32 3.46
N GLU A 58 -0.06 23.47 3.98
CA GLU A 58 -0.99 24.54 4.28
C GLU A 58 -1.70 24.89 2.97
N GLU A 59 -2.86 24.26 2.72
CA GLU A 59 -3.86 24.88 1.86
C GLU A 59 -4.75 25.71 2.80
N GLU A 60 -4.29 26.94 3.02
CA GLU A 60 -5.13 28.06 3.46
C GLU A 60 -6.18 28.32 2.37
N ASP A 61 -7.45 28.13 2.70
CA ASP A 61 -8.58 28.92 2.19
C ASP A 61 -9.64 29.05 3.29
#